data_AF-A0A0B1TJT1-F1
#
_entry.id   AF-A0A0B1TJT1-F1
#
_cell.length_a   1.000
_cell.length_b   1.000
_cell.length_c   1.000
_cell.angle_alpha   90.00
_cell.angle_beta   90.00
_cell.angle_gamma   90.00
#
_symmetry.space_group_name_H-M   'P 1'
#
loop_
_entity.id
_entity.type
_entity.pdbx_description
1 polymer ?
#
loop_
_entity_poly.entity_id
_entity_poly.type
_entity_poly.pdbx_seq_one_letter_code
_entity_poly.pdbx_strand_id
1 'polypeptide(L)'
;MMAARFFIGLGAGTVGVMRAYASTASSLKDRARAITFIQASYVIGMTIGPGVPVAFAPIGFPGWALGPLHLNMYTAPAWFACLICIISLVLLLILLEENYAGIQEEGPTGDDYNPLPKFDVYAVSVCVVTQFTLMFIITNLETIGSMYAMAMWGWTTKQTVVYIGILQAVNGAASVIVYAGFVVKLGD
;
A
#
# COMPACT_ATOMS: atom_id res chain seq x y z
N MET A 1 -5.74 20.91 3.76
CA MET A 1 -6.14 19.53 3.39
C MET A 1 -5.72 19.15 1.97
N MET A 2 -6.06 19.93 0.92
CA MET A 2 -5.73 19.59 -0.48
C MET A 2 -4.22 19.48 -0.76
N ALA A 3 -3.40 20.44 -0.30
CA ALA A 3 -1.94 20.39 -0.46
C ALA A 3 -1.33 19.13 0.19
N ALA A 4 -1.75 18.79 1.42
CA ALA A 4 -1.31 17.56 2.07
C ALA A 4 -1.70 16.30 1.29
N ARG A 5 -2.88 16.27 0.67
CA ARG A 5 -3.31 15.15 -0.18
C ARG A 5 -2.52 15.05 -1.48
N PHE A 6 -2.13 16.18 -2.06
CA PHE A 6 -1.22 16.22 -3.20
C PHE A 6 0.14 15.59 -2.87
N PHE A 7 0.74 15.94 -1.73
CA PHE A 7 2.00 15.34 -1.29
C PHE A 7 1.87 13.84 -0.96
N ILE A 8 0.76 13.41 -0.35
CA ILE A 8 0.49 11.98 -0.15
C ILE A 8 0.38 11.26 -1.50
N GLY A 9 -0.24 11.89 -2.50
CA GLY A 9 -0.32 11.37 -3.87
C GLY A 9 1.05 11.21 -4.52
N LEU A 10 1.95 12.19 -4.37
CA LEU A 10 3.34 12.08 -4.83
C LEU A 10 4.07 10.91 -4.14
N GLY A 11 3.80 10.69 -2.85
CA GLY A 11 4.36 9.56 -2.09
C GLY A 11 3.94 8.18 -2.62
N ALA A 12 2.77 8.05 -3.26
CA ALA A 12 2.32 6.79 -3.84
C ALA A 12 3.23 6.29 -4.99
N GLY A 13 4.01 7.19 -5.62
CA GLY A 13 4.98 6.84 -6.66
C GLY A 13 6.16 5.98 -6.17
N THR A 14 6.42 5.95 -4.86
CA THR A 14 7.51 5.15 -4.26
C THR A 14 7.35 3.65 -4.52
N VAL A 15 6.12 3.14 -4.66
CA VAL A 15 5.86 1.73 -4.99
C VAL A 15 6.44 1.35 -6.36
N GLY A 16 6.38 2.28 -7.33
CA GLY A 16 6.99 2.07 -8.65
C GLY A 16 8.51 1.96 -8.55
N VAL A 17 9.14 2.85 -7.78
CA VAL A 17 10.59 2.86 -7.55
C VAL A 17 11.06 1.58 -6.86
N MET A 18 10.34 1.12 -5.82
CA MET A 18 10.66 -0.13 -5.12
C MET A 18 10.61 -1.34 -6.06
N ARG A 19 9.60 -1.42 -6.94
CA ARG A 19 9.51 -2.52 -7.92
C ARG A 19 10.61 -2.43 -8.98
N ALA A 20 10.95 -1.24 -9.44
CA ALA A 20 12.04 -1.02 -10.38
C ALA A 20 13.38 -1.43 -9.77
N TYR A 21 13.70 -0.95 -8.56
CA TYR A 21 14.92 -1.32 -7.83
C TYR A 21 15.00 -2.82 -7.57
N ALA A 22 13.91 -3.43 -7.09
CA ALA A 22 13.89 -4.87 -6.87
C ALA A 22 14.12 -5.64 -8.17
N SER A 23 13.62 -5.15 -9.31
CA SER A 23 13.87 -5.80 -10.60
C SER A 23 15.34 -5.70 -11.02
N THR A 24 16.02 -4.57 -10.77
CA THR A 24 17.43 -4.36 -11.17
C THR A 24 18.43 -4.97 -10.20
N ALA A 25 18.07 -5.09 -8.92
CA ALA A 25 18.93 -5.64 -7.86
C ALA A 25 18.86 -7.17 -7.74
N SER A 26 17.83 -7.82 -8.32
CA SER A 26 17.65 -9.28 -8.22
C SER A 26 18.05 -10.04 -9.48
N SER A 27 18.53 -11.26 -9.29
CA SER A 27 18.82 -12.22 -10.38
C SER A 27 17.53 -12.64 -11.09
N LEU A 28 17.61 -13.12 -12.34
CA LEU A 28 16.43 -13.63 -13.07
C LEU A 28 15.69 -14.77 -12.32
N LYS A 29 16.41 -15.55 -11.51
CA LYS A 29 15.85 -16.66 -10.72
C LYS A 29 15.13 -16.18 -9.47
N ASP A 30 15.58 -15.09 -8.86
CA ASP A 30 15.05 -14.57 -7.59
C ASP A 30 14.09 -13.38 -7.75
N ARG A 31 14.04 -12.76 -8.94
CA ARG A 31 13.20 -11.57 -9.23
C ARG A 31 11.73 -11.79 -8.91
N ALA A 32 11.16 -12.94 -9.31
CA ALA A 32 9.78 -13.26 -9.02
C ALA A 32 9.53 -13.27 -7.49
N ARG A 33 10.43 -13.89 -6.73
CA ARG A 33 10.34 -13.97 -5.27
C ARG A 33 10.44 -12.57 -4.63
N ALA A 34 11.39 -11.74 -5.06
CA ALA A 34 11.54 -10.37 -4.57
C ALA A 34 10.28 -9.50 -4.83
N ILE A 35 9.73 -9.56 -6.04
CA ILE A 35 8.50 -8.83 -6.40
C ILE A 35 7.31 -9.32 -5.58
N THR A 36 7.19 -10.64 -5.36
CA THR A 36 6.09 -11.17 -4.53
C THR A 36 6.18 -10.70 -3.08
N PHE A 37 7.38 -10.55 -2.51
CA PHE A 37 7.54 -9.98 -1.16
C PHE A 37 7.10 -8.52 -1.06
N ILE A 38 7.40 -7.69 -2.08
CA ILE A 38 6.92 -6.30 -2.15
C ILE A 38 5.39 -6.26 -2.25
N GLN A 39 4.80 -7.15 -3.03
CA GLN A 39 3.34 -7.23 -3.14
C GLN A 39 2.69 -7.74 -1.86
N ALA A 40 3.29 -8.72 -1.19
CA ALA A 40 2.81 -9.23 0.08
C ALA A 40 2.84 -8.14 1.17
N SER A 41 3.91 -7.37 1.29
CA SER A 41 3.99 -6.27 2.26
C SER A 41 2.94 -5.19 2.00
N TYR A 42 2.67 -4.85 0.73
CA TYR A 42 1.59 -3.92 0.35
C TYR A 42 0.21 -4.43 0.79
N VAL A 43 -0.11 -5.70 0.54
CA VAL A 43 -1.40 -6.30 0.93
C VAL A 43 -1.54 -6.39 2.45
N ILE A 44 -0.47 -6.73 3.17
CA ILE A 44 -0.44 -6.73 4.64
C ILE A 44 -0.73 -5.32 5.17
N GLY A 45 -0.07 -4.30 4.61
CA GLY A 45 -0.30 -2.91 4.97
C GLY A 45 -1.74 -2.46 4.74
N MET A 46 -2.33 -2.77 3.58
CA MET A 46 -3.73 -2.46 3.29
C MET A 46 -4.71 -3.20 4.21
N THR A 47 -4.37 -4.41 4.65
CA THR A 47 -5.20 -5.21 5.55
C THR A 47 -5.19 -4.66 6.98
N ILE A 48 -4.02 -4.24 7.47
CA ILE A 48 -3.84 -3.73 8.83
C ILE A 48 -4.28 -2.26 8.95
N GLY A 49 -4.14 -1.47 7.87
CA GLY A 49 -4.39 -0.02 7.86
C GLY A 49 -5.72 0.41 8.50
N PRO A 50 -6.86 -0.18 8.13
CA PRO A 50 -8.18 0.15 8.70
C PRO A 50 -8.32 -0.20 10.19
N GLY A 51 -7.49 -1.10 10.71
CA GLY A 51 -7.45 -1.44 12.13
C GLY A 51 -6.81 -0.36 13.00
N VAL A 52 -5.94 0.48 12.43
CA VAL A 52 -5.25 1.55 13.17
C VAL A 52 -6.24 2.58 13.71
N PRO A 53 -7.18 3.16 12.92
CA PRO A 53 -8.22 4.04 13.46
C PRO A 53 -9.07 3.40 14.56
N VAL A 54 -9.35 2.10 14.49
CA VAL A 54 -10.12 1.36 15.51
C VAL A 54 -9.33 1.23 16.81
N ALA A 55 -8.04 0.93 16.73
CA ALA A 55 -7.16 0.82 17.89
C ALA A 55 -7.05 2.15 18.68
N PHE A 56 -7.15 3.28 17.99
CA PHE A 56 -7.14 4.63 18.60
C PHE A 56 -8.54 5.18 18.93
N ALA A 57 -9.61 4.42 18.66
CA ALA A 57 -10.98 4.77 19.03
C ALA A 57 -11.21 5.07 20.54
N PRO A 58 -10.59 4.36 21.51
CA PRO A 58 -10.86 4.60 22.94
C PRO A 58 -10.32 5.93 23.47
N ILE A 59 -9.48 6.66 22.72
CA ILE A 59 -9.02 8.02 23.07
C ILE A 59 -10.18 9.02 23.10
N GLY A 60 -11.23 8.76 22.32
CA GLY A 60 -12.42 9.62 22.28
C GLY A 60 -12.16 11.02 21.70
N PHE A 61 -13.12 11.91 21.93
CA PHE A 61 -13.08 13.33 21.55
C PHE A 61 -13.63 14.11 22.75
N PRO A 62 -12.98 15.17 23.26
CA PRO A 62 -11.98 16.03 22.62
C PRO A 62 -10.50 15.75 22.97
N GLY A 63 -10.17 14.53 23.43
CA GLY A 63 -8.79 14.06 23.57
C GLY A 63 -7.89 14.89 24.49
N TRP A 64 -6.57 14.89 24.23
CA TRP A 64 -5.59 15.71 24.93
C TRP A 64 -5.15 16.87 24.01
N ALA A 65 -5.48 18.10 24.39
CA ALA A 65 -4.98 19.30 23.74
C ALA A 65 -3.81 19.87 24.55
N LEU A 66 -2.60 19.80 24.02
CA LEU A 66 -1.41 20.43 24.60
C LEU A 66 -0.98 21.56 23.65
N GLY A 67 -1.59 22.74 23.82
CA GLY A 67 -1.36 23.91 22.96
C GLY A 67 -1.87 23.70 21.52
N PRO A 68 -1.07 23.95 20.46
CA PRO A 68 -1.51 23.75 19.06
C PRO A 68 -1.65 22.27 18.67
N LEU A 69 -1.10 21.34 19.46
CA LEU A 69 -1.19 19.90 19.22
C LEU A 69 -2.49 19.33 19.81
N HIS A 70 -3.40 18.95 18.92
CA HIS A 70 -4.65 18.28 19.27
C HIS A 70 -4.51 16.77 19.01
N LEU A 71 -4.34 15.98 20.07
CA LEU A 71 -4.36 14.52 20.00
C LEU A 71 -5.79 14.03 20.24
N ASN A 72 -6.50 13.83 19.14
CA ASN A 72 -7.86 13.31 19.09
C ASN A 72 -7.89 11.99 18.33
N MET A 73 -8.99 11.24 18.46
CA MET A 73 -9.24 10.02 17.71
C MET A 73 -9.01 10.14 16.18
N TYR A 74 -9.15 11.33 15.61
CA TYR A 74 -8.93 11.60 14.18
C TYR A 74 -7.48 11.96 13.82
N THR A 75 -6.70 12.51 14.76
CA THR A 75 -5.31 12.93 14.54
C THR A 75 -4.30 11.90 15.03
N ALA A 76 -4.63 11.10 16.04
CA ALA A 76 -3.74 10.07 16.59
C ALA A 76 -3.30 9.02 15.54
N PRO A 77 -4.19 8.49 14.66
CA PRO A 77 -3.76 7.58 13.59
C PRO A 77 -2.78 8.23 12.61
N ALA A 78 -2.93 9.53 12.33
CA ALA A 78 -2.05 10.26 11.41
C ALA A 78 -0.65 10.45 12.02
N TRP A 79 -0.56 10.78 13.30
CA TRP A 79 0.72 10.87 14.02
C TRP A 79 1.44 9.51 14.08
N PHE A 80 0.69 8.45 14.33
CA PHE A 80 1.21 7.09 14.31
C PHE A 80 1.76 6.70 12.92
N ALA A 81 1.02 7.01 11.85
CA ALA A 81 1.47 6.79 10.48
C ALA A 81 2.75 7.58 10.15
N CYS A 82 2.84 8.85 10.57
CA CYS A 82 4.06 9.65 10.41
C CYS A 82 5.27 9.01 11.14
N LEU A 83 5.08 8.51 12.35
CA LEU A 83 6.13 7.85 13.12
C LEU A 83 6.63 6.58 12.41
N ILE A 84 5.71 5.76 11.88
CA ILE A 84 6.08 4.59 11.07
C ILE A 84 6.86 5.02 9.83
N CYS A 85 6.42 6.05 9.10
CA CYS A 85 7.14 6.55 7.93
C CYS A 85 8.57 7.02 8.28
N ILE A 86 8.75 7.70 9.40
CA ILE A 86 10.09 8.12 9.87
C ILE A 86 10.95 6.91 10.19
N ILE A 87 10.42 5.91 10.91
CA ILE A 87 11.14 4.67 11.21
C ILE A 87 11.52 3.95 9.91
N SER A 88 10.59 3.81 8.96
CA SER A 88 10.87 3.19 7.66
C SER A 88 11.96 3.94 6.88
N LEU A 89 11.97 5.27 6.93
CA LEU A 89 13.02 6.09 6.30
C LEU A 89 14.37 5.86 6.97
N VAL A 90 14.42 5.85 8.30
CA VAL A 90 15.66 5.59 9.06
C VAL A 90 16.19 4.18 8.78
N LEU A 91 15.32 3.17 8.78
CA LEU A 91 15.70 1.79 8.44
C LEU A 91 16.22 1.69 7.01
N LEU A 92 15.59 2.39 6.06
CA LEU A 92 16.08 2.46 4.69
C LEU A 92 17.49 3.08 4.65
N LEU A 93 17.73 4.20 5.33
CA LEU A 93 19.05 4.84 5.33
C LEU A 93 20.17 3.99 5.98
N ILE A 94 19.84 3.15 6.96
CA ILE A 94 20.83 2.33 7.68
C ILE A 94 21.05 0.96 7.02
N LEU A 95 19.98 0.32 6.53
CA LEU A 95 20.02 -1.07 6.07
C LEU A 95 20.03 -1.22 4.54
N LEU A 96 19.70 -0.17 3.79
CA LEU A 96 19.73 -0.25 2.33
C LEU A 96 21.17 -0.14 1.84
N GLU A 97 21.75 -1.28 1.50
CA GLU A 97 22.96 -1.34 0.69
C GLU A 97 22.55 -1.38 -0.78
N GLU A 98 22.96 -0.38 -1.55
CA GLU A 98 22.69 -0.32 -2.98
C GLU A 98 23.54 -1.36 -3.72
N ASN A 99 22.89 -2.45 -4.15
CA ASN A 99 23.55 -3.49 -4.92
C ASN A 99 22.77 -3.74 -6.21
N TYR A 100 23.34 -3.31 -7.33
CA TYR A 100 22.75 -3.43 -8.65
C TYR A 100 23.30 -4.68 -9.34
N ALA A 101 22.55 -5.78 -9.32
CA ALA A 101 22.89 -7.01 -10.05
C ALA A 101 22.90 -6.86 -11.59
N GLY A 102 22.56 -5.66 -12.12
CA GLY A 102 22.44 -5.36 -13.54
C GLY A 102 23.37 -4.28 -14.09
N ILE A 103 24.23 -3.65 -13.27
CA ILE A 103 25.35 -2.83 -13.79
C ILE A 103 26.60 -3.69 -13.69
N GLN A 104 26.73 -4.61 -14.64
CA GLN A 104 27.99 -5.29 -14.87
C GLN A 104 28.95 -4.23 -15.46
N GLU A 105 29.68 -3.52 -14.61
CA GLU A 105 30.92 -2.90 -15.03
C GLU A 105 31.87 -4.04 -15.41
N GLU A 106 32.20 -4.08 -16.70
CA GLU A 106 33.28 -4.84 -17.35
C GLU A 106 33.08 -6.36 -17.63
N GLY A 107 32.68 -6.64 -18.89
CA GLY A 107 33.24 -7.74 -19.72
C GLY A 107 32.24 -8.54 -20.58
N PRO A 108 32.61 -9.05 -21.77
CA PRO A 108 33.50 -8.54 -22.82
C PRO A 108 32.71 -7.98 -24.03
N THR A 109 33.41 -7.28 -24.91
CA THR A 109 32.97 -6.92 -26.27
C THR A 109 32.27 -8.09 -26.99
N GLY A 110 30.98 -7.97 -27.24
CA GLY A 110 30.21 -8.95 -28.00
C GLY A 110 28.72 -8.68 -27.90
N ASP A 111 28.17 -8.10 -28.95
CA ASP A 111 26.76 -7.79 -29.12
C ASP A 111 25.85 -9.00 -28.83
N ASP A 112 25.18 -9.01 -27.69
CA ASP A 112 23.91 -9.72 -27.51
C ASP A 112 22.93 -8.83 -26.72
N TYR A 113 22.75 -7.61 -27.21
CA TYR A 113 21.55 -6.83 -26.90
C TYR A 113 20.39 -7.54 -27.59
N ASN A 114 19.81 -8.52 -26.92
CA ASN A 114 18.60 -9.18 -27.41
C ASN A 114 17.46 -8.18 -27.18
N PRO A 115 16.97 -7.47 -28.23
CA PRO A 115 15.96 -6.45 -28.04
C PRO A 115 14.74 -7.12 -27.43
N LEU A 116 14.34 -6.66 -26.24
CA LEU A 116 13.08 -7.06 -25.61
C LEU A 116 12.01 -7.08 -26.70
N PRO A 117 11.31 -8.22 -26.92
CA PRO A 117 10.35 -8.36 -28.01
C PRO A 117 9.38 -7.17 -27.96
N LYS A 118 9.13 -6.54 -29.13
CA LYS A 118 8.28 -5.35 -29.24
C LYS A 118 6.99 -5.61 -28.47
N PHE A 119 6.85 -4.89 -27.37
CA PHE A 119 5.74 -5.04 -26.47
C PHE A 119 4.45 -4.63 -27.22
N ASP A 120 3.41 -5.48 -27.16
CA ASP A 120 2.14 -5.24 -27.84
C ASP A 120 1.38 -4.08 -27.18
N VAL A 121 1.53 -2.89 -27.76
CA VAL A 121 0.92 -1.63 -27.31
C VAL A 121 -0.56 -1.81 -26.98
N TYR A 122 -1.30 -2.58 -27.79
CA TYR A 122 -2.73 -2.82 -27.56
C TYR A 122 -2.96 -3.61 -26.27
N ALA A 123 -2.27 -4.73 -26.08
CA ALA A 123 -2.45 -5.59 -24.92
C ALA A 123 -2.18 -4.87 -23.59
N VAL A 124 -1.07 -4.15 -23.43
CA VAL A 124 -0.85 -3.42 -22.15
C VAL A 124 -1.68 -2.16 -22.08
N SER A 125 -2.04 -1.49 -23.18
CA SER A 125 -3.00 -0.37 -23.07
C SER A 125 -4.31 -0.84 -22.45
N VAL A 126 -4.84 -1.99 -22.89
CA VAL A 126 -6.04 -2.60 -22.30
C VAL A 126 -5.80 -2.97 -20.82
N CYS A 127 -4.65 -3.56 -20.48
CA CYS A 127 -4.33 -3.88 -19.08
C CYS A 127 -4.22 -2.63 -18.20
N VAL A 128 -3.56 -1.56 -18.68
CA VAL A 128 -3.38 -0.30 -17.95
C VAL A 128 -4.73 0.40 -17.74
N VAL A 129 -5.57 0.46 -18.78
CA VAL A 129 -6.92 1.05 -18.69
C VAL A 129 -7.79 0.24 -17.73
N THR A 130 -7.70 -1.09 -17.78
CA THR A 130 -8.44 -1.97 -16.85
C THR A 130 -7.99 -1.75 -15.41
N GLN A 131 -6.68 -1.73 -15.17
CA GLN A 131 -6.11 -1.48 -13.84
C GLN A 131 -6.48 -0.09 -13.32
N PHE A 132 -6.45 0.93 -14.18
CA PHE A 132 -6.88 2.29 -13.86
C PHE A 132 -8.35 2.31 -13.47
N THR A 133 -9.21 1.66 -14.25
CA THR A 133 -10.66 1.61 -13.99
C THR A 133 -10.96 0.90 -12.66
N LEU A 134 -10.29 -0.21 -12.37
CA LEU A 134 -10.43 -0.93 -11.10
C LEU A 134 -10.03 -0.06 -9.91
N MET A 135 -8.85 0.57 -9.96
CA MET A 135 -8.39 1.46 -8.88
C MET A 135 -9.31 2.67 -8.72
N PHE A 136 -9.80 3.24 -9.83
CA PHE A 136 -10.75 4.35 -9.81
C PHE A 136 -12.05 3.97 -9.10
N ILE A 137 -12.65 2.83 -9.44
CA ILE A 137 -13.88 2.36 -8.79
C ILE A 137 -13.66 2.14 -7.29
N ILE A 138 -12.56 1.45 -6.92
CA ILE A 138 -12.24 1.14 -5.52
C ILE A 138 -12.06 2.44 -4.71
N THR A 139 -11.27 3.39 -5.22
CA THR A 139 -11.03 4.66 -4.52
C THR A 139 -12.30 5.49 -4.36
N ASN A 140 -13.17 5.53 -5.38
CA ASN A 140 -14.46 6.23 -5.27
C ASN A 140 -15.36 5.58 -4.20
N LEU A 141 -15.44 4.25 -4.19
CA LEU A 141 -16.27 3.51 -3.24
C LEU A 141 -15.76 3.68 -1.80
N GLU A 142 -14.44 3.65 -1.59
CA GLU A 142 -13.83 3.89 -0.28
C GLU A 142 -14.05 5.34 0.20
N THR A 143 -13.96 6.31 -0.70
CA THR A 143 -14.15 7.74 -0.37
C THR A 143 -15.60 8.05 0.00
N ILE A 144 -16.56 7.55 -0.78
CA ILE A 144 -17.99 7.84 -0.59
C ILE A 144 -18.61 6.92 0.47
N GLY A 145 -18.07 5.72 0.67
CA GLY A 145 -18.63 4.70 1.56
C GLY A 145 -18.85 5.19 2.99
N SER A 146 -17.93 6.00 3.52
CA SER A 146 -18.08 6.60 4.86
C SER A 146 -19.22 7.62 4.94
N MET A 147 -19.37 8.49 3.94
CA MET A 147 -20.46 9.47 3.88
C MET A 147 -21.81 8.79 3.66
N TYR A 148 -21.84 7.75 2.82
CA TYR A 148 -23.03 6.97 2.55
C TYR A 148 -23.51 6.22 3.80
N ALA A 149 -22.60 5.61 4.57
CA ALA A 149 -22.91 4.95 5.83
C ALA A 149 -23.51 5.92 6.87
N MET A 150 -22.96 7.13 6.98
CA MET A 150 -23.51 8.19 7.84
C MET A 150 -24.92 8.61 7.40
N ALA A 151 -25.14 8.76 6.09
CA ALA A 151 -26.42 9.20 5.55
C ALA A 151 -27.53 8.13 5.64
N MET A 152 -27.20 6.86 5.37
CA MET A 152 -28.19 5.77 5.34
C MET A 152 -28.54 5.24 6.73
N TRP A 153 -27.56 5.12 7.63
CA TRP A 153 -27.78 4.56 8.97
C TRP A 153 -27.83 5.60 10.09
N GLY A 154 -27.67 6.90 9.77
CA GLY A 154 -27.66 7.97 10.76
C GLY A 154 -26.50 7.85 11.77
N TRP A 155 -25.43 7.16 11.40
CA TRP A 155 -24.29 6.93 12.29
C TRP A 155 -23.53 8.22 12.58
N THR A 156 -23.08 8.36 13.82
CA THR A 156 -22.15 9.43 14.19
C THR A 156 -20.78 9.20 13.52
N THR A 157 -19.98 10.26 13.36
CA THR A 157 -18.63 10.17 12.79
C THR A 157 -17.75 9.18 13.55
N LYS A 158 -17.94 9.07 14.88
CA LYS A 158 -17.20 8.10 15.69
C LYS A 158 -17.59 6.65 15.37
N GLN A 159 -18.90 6.37 15.34
CA GLN A 159 -19.41 5.04 15.01
C GLN A 159 -19.01 4.61 13.61
N THR A 160 -19.07 5.53 12.65
CA THR A 160 -18.71 5.27 11.25
C THR A 160 -17.25 4.82 11.13
N VAL A 161 -16.31 5.52 11.76
CA VAL A 161 -14.88 5.15 11.72
C VAL A 161 -14.66 3.78 12.36
N VAL A 162 -15.29 3.51 13.49
CA VAL A 162 -15.12 2.24 14.21
C VAL A 162 -15.75 1.07 13.44
N TYR A 163 -16.99 1.21 12.97
CA TYR A 163 -17.69 0.14 12.27
C TYR A 163 -17.09 -0.15 10.90
N ILE A 164 -16.74 0.87 10.12
CA ILE A 164 -16.06 0.66 8.83
C ILE A 164 -14.70 0.00 9.06
N GLY A 165 -13.93 0.47 10.05
CA GLY A 165 -12.64 -0.13 10.37
C GLY A 165 -12.75 -1.61 10.78
N ILE A 166 -13.75 -1.96 11.61
CA ILE A 166 -14.01 -3.35 12.00
C ILE A 166 -14.44 -4.19 10.80
N LEU A 167 -15.40 -3.69 9.99
CA LEU A 167 -15.88 -4.41 8.80
C LEU A 167 -14.75 -4.66 7.81
N GLN A 168 -13.87 -3.68 7.61
CA GLN A 168 -12.73 -3.80 6.71
C GLN A 168 -11.65 -4.74 7.28
N ALA A 169 -11.45 -4.76 8.61
CA ALA A 169 -10.58 -5.73 9.27
C ALA A 169 -11.11 -7.17 9.15
N VAL A 170 -12.43 -7.37 9.30
CA VAL A 170 -13.08 -8.67 9.09
C VAL A 170 -12.94 -9.12 7.63
N ASN A 171 -13.17 -8.21 6.67
CA ASN A 171 -12.97 -8.49 5.25
C ASN A 171 -11.51 -8.88 4.95
N GLY A 172 -10.54 -8.20 5.59
CA GLY A 172 -9.13 -8.54 5.52
C GLY A 172 -8.82 -9.93 6.06
N ALA A 173 -9.32 -10.27 7.25
CA ALA A 173 -9.15 -11.58 7.85
C ALA A 173 -9.79 -12.71 7.01
N ALA A 174 -11.01 -12.48 6.50
CA ALA A 174 -11.68 -13.40 5.59
C ALA A 174 -10.87 -13.64 4.31
N SER A 175 -10.28 -12.57 3.75
CA SER A 175 -9.42 -12.67 2.58
C SER A 175 -8.19 -13.55 2.84
N VAL A 176 -7.52 -13.38 3.99
CA VAL A 176 -6.38 -14.22 4.39
C VAL A 176 -6.78 -15.70 4.52
N ILE A 177 -7.95 -16.00 5.10
CA ILE A 177 -8.46 -17.37 5.21
C ILE A 177 -8.71 -17.98 3.83
N VAL A 178 -9.32 -17.24 2.91
CA VAL A 178 -9.56 -17.71 1.53
C VAL A 178 -8.24 -18.00 0.82
N TYR A 179 -7.24 -17.11 0.94
CA TYR A 179 -5.92 -17.34 0.35
C TYR A 179 -5.22 -18.55 0.97
N ALA A 180 -5.27 -18.72 2.29
CA ALA A 180 -4.72 -19.90 2.96
C ALA A 180 -5.40 -21.19 2.47
N GLY A 181 -6.72 -21.20 2.33
CA GLY A 181 -7.47 -22.34 1.79
C GLY A 181 -7.11 -22.65 0.34
N PHE A 182 -6.88 -21.63 -0.48
CA PHE A 182 -6.47 -21.80 -1.87
C PHE A 182 -5.05 -22.38 -1.99
N VAL A 183 -4.12 -21.92 -1.14
CA VAL A 183 -2.75 -22.44 -1.06
C VAL A 183 -2.73 -23.91 -0.63
N VAL A 184 -3.54 -24.28 0.38
CA VAL A 184 -3.64 -25.68 0.82
C VAL A 184 -4.23 -26.58 -0.27
N LYS A 185 -5.25 -26.11 -1.01
CA LYS A 185 -5.94 -26.93 -2.03
C LYS A 185 -5.17 -27.07 -3.35
N LEU A 186 -4.23 -26.17 -3.65
CA LEU A 186 -3.35 -26.23 -4.83
C LEU A 186 -1.95 -26.80 -4.53
N GLY A 187 -1.64 -27.02 -3.25
CA GLY A 187 -0.41 -27.67 -2.82
C GLY A 187 -0.48 -29.20 -2.84
N ASP A 188 -1.68 -29.77 -3.02
CA ASP A 188 -1.96 -31.18 -3.34
C ASP A 188 -2.12 -31.35 -4.87
#